data_AF-A0A2R6CLX6-F1
#
_entry.id   AF-A0A2R6CLX6-F1
#
_cell.length_a   1.000
_cell.length_b   1.000
_cell.length_c   1.000
_cell.angle_alpha   90.00
_cell.angle_beta   90.00
_cell.angle_gamma   90.00
#
_symmetry.space_group_name_H-M   'P 1'
#
loop_
_entity.id
_entity.type
_entity.pdbx_description
1 polymer ?
#
loop_
_entity_poly.entity_id
_entity_poly.type
_entity_poly.pdbx_seq_one_letter_code
_entity_poly.pdbx_strand_id
1 'polypeptide(L)'
;MRRVYRLGAVAIVLGLTLGLCVHYGATYDENWPHPTGDQLAEEPGSWDGEHVLLVGVVETSDENRFTMRVETDAGDVARVVEVRETSVDAERGGIVQVFGELTEQGTVQHADRLVVVVAQPGYRPSKFGVSGLGLLLAGGFFLRYWRIDPRECAITARGDRDG
;
A
#
# COMPACT_ATOMS: atom_id res chain seq x y z
N MET A 1 41.38 6.81 -0.67
CA MET A 1 40.57 7.94 -1.19
C MET A 1 39.47 7.50 -2.17
N ARG A 2 39.77 6.95 -3.36
CA ARG A 2 38.78 6.63 -4.40
C ARG A 2 37.66 5.64 -3.98
N ARG A 3 37.93 4.75 -3.02
CA ARG A 3 36.93 3.82 -2.44
C ARG A 3 35.99 4.50 -1.43
N VAL A 4 36.47 5.47 -0.66
CA VAL A 4 35.67 6.21 0.34
C VAL A 4 34.64 7.09 -0.36
N TYR A 5 35.03 7.78 -1.44
CA TYR A 5 34.09 8.54 -2.27
C TYR A 5 33.05 7.65 -2.95
N ARG A 6 33.42 6.45 -3.40
CA ARG A 6 32.48 5.49 -3.99
C ARG A 6 31.48 4.96 -2.96
N LEU A 7 31.93 4.66 -1.74
CA LEU A 7 31.04 4.23 -0.65
C LEU A 7 30.10 5.34 -0.21
N GLY A 8 30.61 6.57 -0.08
CA GLY A 8 29.79 7.75 0.20
C GLY A 8 28.73 7.98 -0.89
N ALA A 9 29.12 7.90 -2.16
CA ALA A 9 28.17 8.03 -3.28
C ALA A 9 27.08 6.95 -3.27
N VAL A 10 27.45 5.69 -3.00
CA VAL A 10 26.46 4.59 -2.88
C VAL A 10 25.52 4.81 -1.70
N ALA A 11 26.05 5.23 -0.54
CA ALA A 11 25.23 5.52 0.63
C ALA A 11 24.25 6.68 0.40
N ILE A 12 24.69 7.74 -0.29
CA ILE A 12 23.84 8.87 -0.67
C ILE A 12 22.75 8.41 -1.63
N VAL A 13 23.08 7.66 -2.68
CA VAL A 13 22.09 7.16 -3.65
C VAL A 13 21.07 6.27 -2.95
N LEU A 14 21.50 5.33 -2.10
CA LEU A 14 20.58 4.49 -1.33
C LEU A 14 19.71 5.31 -0.38
N GLY A 15 20.28 6.29 0.32
CA GLY A 15 19.52 7.18 1.20
C GLY A 15 18.47 8.00 0.45
N LEU A 16 18.82 8.53 -0.73
CA LEU A 16 17.90 9.26 -1.59
C LEU A 16 16.80 8.36 -2.15
N THR A 17 17.14 7.15 -2.61
CA THR A 17 16.15 6.19 -3.11
C THR A 17 15.18 5.77 -2.01
N LEU A 18 15.70 5.48 -0.80
CA LEU A 18 14.86 5.15 0.35
C LEU A 18 13.97 6.32 0.76
N GLY A 19 14.53 7.54 0.81
CA GLY A 19 13.78 8.76 1.08
C GLY A 19 12.67 8.98 0.06
N LEU A 20 12.95 8.75 -1.23
CA LEU A 20 11.96 8.86 -2.30
C LEU A 20 10.86 7.80 -2.18
N CYS A 21 11.22 6.55 -1.85
CA CYS A 21 10.24 5.48 -1.65
C CYS A 21 9.32 5.76 -0.45
N VAL A 22 9.89 6.22 0.67
CA VAL A 22 9.12 6.58 1.88
C VAL A 22 8.24 7.80 1.60
N HIS A 23 8.78 8.84 0.96
CA HIS A 23 8.02 10.03 0.59
C HIS A 23 6.86 9.66 -0.33
N TYR A 24 7.12 8.90 -1.40
CA TYR A 24 6.09 8.43 -2.31
C TYR A 24 5.01 7.62 -1.61
N GLY A 25 5.40 6.74 -0.68
CA GLY A 25 4.45 5.98 0.14
C GLY A 25 3.62 6.86 1.07
N ALA A 26 4.21 7.88 1.68
CA ALA A 26 3.53 8.79 2.60
C ALA A 26 2.59 9.77 1.87
N THR A 27 2.96 10.21 0.66
CA THR A 27 2.15 11.13 -0.15
C THR A 27 1.24 10.40 -1.14
N TYR A 28 1.21 9.07 -1.11
CA TYR A 28 0.42 8.30 -2.07
C TYR A 28 -1.06 8.68 -1.96
N ASP A 29 -1.59 8.70 -0.73
CA ASP A 29 -2.99 9.02 -0.46
C ASP A 29 -3.32 10.48 -0.76
N GLU A 30 -2.39 11.42 -0.52
CA GLU A 30 -2.57 12.85 -0.82
C GLU A 30 -2.60 13.15 -2.32
N ASN A 31 -1.92 12.35 -3.14
CA ASN A 31 -1.89 12.51 -4.60
C ASN A 31 -2.88 11.57 -5.31
N TRP A 32 -3.54 10.69 -4.57
CA TRP A 32 -4.54 9.77 -5.11
C TRP A 32 -5.85 10.56 -5.33
N PRO A 33 -6.39 10.60 -6.56
CA PRO A 33 -7.52 11.47 -6.91
C PRO A 33 -8.88 10.92 -6.44
N HIS A 34 -8.89 9.87 -5.62
CA HIS A 34 -10.10 9.21 -5.13
C HIS A 34 -10.03 9.07 -3.61
N PRO A 35 -11.18 8.99 -2.91
CA PRO A 35 -11.21 8.84 -1.47
C PRO A 35 -10.51 7.55 -1.01
N THR A 36 -9.73 7.66 0.05
CA THR A 36 -9.27 6.51 0.84
C THR A 36 -10.34 6.10 1.86
N GLY A 37 -10.23 4.88 2.42
CA GLY A 37 -11.13 4.43 3.48
C GLY A 37 -11.10 5.35 4.70
N ASP A 38 -9.93 5.87 5.07
CA ASP A 38 -9.78 6.82 6.18
C ASP A 38 -10.54 8.13 5.93
N GLN A 39 -10.39 8.70 4.72
CA GLN A 39 -11.13 9.92 4.34
C GLN A 39 -12.64 9.70 4.33
N LEU A 40 -13.10 8.53 3.89
CA LEU A 40 -14.51 8.18 3.88
C LEU A 40 -15.08 7.95 5.29
N ALA A 41 -14.25 7.52 6.24
CA ALA A 41 -14.62 7.35 7.64
C ALA A 41 -14.74 8.70 8.37
N GLU A 42 -13.85 9.66 8.05
CA GLU A 42 -13.85 11.00 8.63
C GLU A 42 -14.96 11.89 8.06
N GLU A 43 -15.09 11.92 6.72
CA GLU A 43 -16.04 12.80 6.02
C GLU A 43 -16.81 12.04 4.94
N PRO A 44 -17.89 11.30 5.31
CA PRO A 44 -18.56 10.38 4.39
C PRO A 44 -19.20 11.03 3.16
N GLY A 45 -19.73 12.25 3.32
CA GLY A 45 -20.48 12.95 2.27
C GLY A 45 -19.68 13.97 1.48
N SER A 46 -18.37 14.12 1.71
CA SER A 46 -17.56 15.11 0.98
C SER A 46 -17.34 14.73 -0.49
N TRP A 47 -17.59 13.46 -0.84
CA TRP A 47 -17.42 12.89 -2.18
C TRP A 47 -18.75 12.56 -2.88
N ASP A 48 -19.88 12.97 -2.30
CA ASP A 48 -21.19 12.75 -2.90
C ASP A 48 -21.33 13.52 -4.23
N GLY A 49 -21.80 12.84 -5.27
CA GLY A 49 -21.91 13.35 -6.63
C GLY A 49 -20.60 13.28 -7.44
N GLU A 50 -19.52 12.81 -6.84
CA GLU A 50 -18.24 12.62 -7.54
C GLU A 50 -18.08 11.20 -8.09
N HIS A 51 -17.33 11.08 -9.19
CA HIS A 51 -16.94 9.79 -9.75
C HIS A 51 -15.66 9.32 -9.08
N VAL A 52 -15.78 8.29 -8.26
CA VAL A 52 -14.69 7.81 -7.40
C VAL A 52 -14.37 6.35 -7.69
N LEU A 53 -13.14 5.98 -7.37
CA LEU A 53 -12.67 4.61 -7.41
C LEU A 53 -12.59 4.06 -5.98
N LEU A 54 -13.48 3.15 -5.64
CA LEU A 54 -13.50 2.49 -4.33
C LEU A 54 -13.00 1.05 -4.45
N VAL A 55 -12.20 0.62 -3.49
CA VAL A 55 -11.76 -0.77 -3.34
C VAL A 55 -12.37 -1.33 -2.07
N GLY A 56 -13.01 -2.48 -2.18
CA GLY A 56 -13.73 -3.08 -1.06
C GLY A 56 -13.84 -4.59 -1.16
N VAL A 57 -14.20 -5.21 -0.03
CA VAL A 57 -14.47 -6.65 0.07
C VAL A 57 -15.97 -6.88 -0.07
N VAL A 58 -16.38 -7.76 -0.97
CA VAL A 58 -17.81 -8.05 -1.19
C VAL A 58 -18.39 -8.83 -0.01
N GLU A 59 -19.48 -8.34 0.57
CA GLU A 59 -20.17 -9.00 1.68
C GLU A 59 -21.39 -9.80 1.20
N THR A 60 -22.24 -9.17 0.40
CA THR A 60 -23.43 -9.80 -0.17
C THR A 60 -23.54 -9.44 -1.64
N SER A 61 -23.84 -10.42 -2.48
CA SER A 61 -24.09 -10.24 -3.91
C SER A 61 -25.51 -10.69 -4.25
N ASP A 62 -26.24 -9.87 -4.99
CA ASP A 62 -27.56 -10.16 -5.56
C ASP A 62 -27.50 -9.92 -7.08
N GLU A 63 -28.61 -10.16 -7.80
CA GLU A 63 -28.71 -9.82 -9.22
C GLU A 63 -28.52 -8.30 -9.43
N ASN A 64 -27.46 -7.94 -10.17
CA ASN A 64 -27.07 -6.59 -10.55
C ASN A 64 -26.75 -5.61 -9.40
N ARG A 65 -26.55 -6.10 -8.18
CA ARG A 65 -26.11 -5.29 -7.04
C ARG A 65 -25.28 -6.12 -6.06
N PHE A 66 -24.42 -5.46 -5.31
CA PHE A 66 -23.76 -6.09 -4.17
C PHE A 66 -23.42 -5.03 -3.13
N THR A 67 -23.15 -5.46 -1.90
CA THR A 67 -22.55 -4.60 -0.88
C THR A 67 -21.08 -4.94 -0.77
N MET A 68 -20.25 -3.90 -0.67
CA MET A 68 -18.85 -4.05 -0.34
C MET A 68 -18.50 -3.26 0.90
N ARG A 69 -17.59 -3.82 1.67
CA ARG A 69 -17.00 -3.20 2.83
C ARG A 69 -15.69 -2.54 2.43
N VAL A 70 -15.63 -1.23 2.57
CA VAL A 70 -14.42 -0.43 2.42
C VAL A 70 -13.71 -0.42 3.77
N GLU A 71 -12.42 -0.76 3.77
CA GLU A 71 -11.57 -0.78 4.95
C GLU A 71 -10.71 0.47 5.04
N THR A 72 -10.41 0.91 6.27
CA THR A 72 -9.32 1.85 6.55
C THR A 72 -7.97 1.17 6.40
N ASP A 73 -6.87 1.94 6.39
CA ASP A 73 -5.53 1.36 6.39
C ASP A 73 -5.21 0.58 7.68
N ALA A 74 -5.91 0.87 8.79
CA ALA A 74 -5.85 0.08 10.02
C ALA A 74 -6.59 -1.27 9.92
N GLY A 75 -7.37 -1.48 8.86
CA GLY A 75 -8.20 -2.68 8.64
C GLY A 75 -9.57 -2.62 9.33
N ASP A 76 -9.93 -1.46 9.89
CA ASP A 76 -11.27 -1.22 10.44
C ASP A 76 -12.26 -0.97 9.31
N VAL A 77 -13.55 -1.15 9.61
CA VAL A 77 -14.60 -0.88 8.63
C VAL A 77 -14.79 0.63 8.51
N ALA A 78 -14.34 1.20 7.39
CA ALA A 78 -14.60 2.59 7.07
C ALA A 78 -16.08 2.77 6.73
N ARG A 79 -16.58 1.95 5.80
CA ARG A 79 -17.97 2.03 5.33
C ARG A 79 -18.44 0.77 4.65
N VAL A 80 -19.76 0.60 4.61
CA VAL A 80 -20.44 -0.38 3.77
C VAL A 80 -21.11 0.41 2.64
N VAL A 81 -20.79 0.04 1.40
CA VAL A 81 -21.25 0.71 0.18
C VAL A 81 -22.08 -0.27 -0.63
N GLU A 82 -23.32 0.09 -0.94
CA GLU A 82 -24.16 -0.61 -1.90
C GLU A 82 -23.73 -0.19 -3.31
N VAL A 83 -23.27 -1.15 -4.10
CA VAL A 83 -22.91 -0.96 -5.50
C VAL A 83 -24.06 -1.43 -6.38
N ARG A 84 -24.56 -0.52 -7.23
CA ARG A 84 -25.68 -0.75 -8.14
C ARG A 84 -25.19 -0.77 -9.59
N GLU A 85 -26.04 -1.28 -10.49
CA GLU A 85 -25.82 -1.29 -11.95
C GLU A 85 -24.59 -2.09 -12.39
N THR A 86 -24.21 -3.10 -11.60
CA THR A 86 -23.14 -4.02 -12.00
C THR A 86 -23.66 -5.07 -12.98
N SER A 87 -22.86 -5.35 -14.01
CA SER A 87 -23.06 -6.48 -14.94
C SER A 87 -22.19 -7.70 -14.61
N VAL A 88 -21.39 -7.62 -13.53
CA VAL A 88 -20.40 -8.64 -13.15
C VAL A 88 -20.79 -9.22 -11.80
N ASP A 89 -20.88 -10.56 -11.74
CA ASP A 89 -21.04 -11.30 -10.50
C ASP A 89 -19.72 -11.27 -9.72
N ALA A 90 -19.73 -10.57 -8.59
CA ALA A 90 -18.63 -10.57 -7.64
C ALA A 90 -18.94 -11.58 -6.52
N GLU A 91 -18.05 -12.56 -6.32
CA GLU A 91 -18.23 -13.55 -5.26
C GLU A 91 -18.01 -12.93 -3.87
N ARG A 92 -18.81 -13.39 -2.89
CA ARG A 92 -18.63 -13.02 -1.48
C ARG A 92 -17.20 -13.29 -1.02
N GLY A 93 -16.61 -12.30 -0.37
CA GLY A 93 -15.23 -12.34 0.13
C GLY A 93 -14.17 -11.99 -0.92
N GLY A 94 -14.56 -11.78 -2.18
CA GLY A 94 -13.69 -11.23 -3.21
C GLY A 94 -13.39 -9.75 -2.98
N ILE A 95 -12.26 -9.28 -3.52
CA ILE A 95 -11.88 -7.87 -3.55
C ILE A 95 -12.26 -7.31 -4.91
N VAL A 96 -13.09 -6.26 -4.89
CA VAL A 96 -13.54 -5.54 -6.08
C VAL A 96 -13.03 -4.11 -6.05
N GLN A 97 -12.87 -3.56 -7.24
CA GLN A 97 -12.56 -2.17 -7.47
C GLN A 97 -13.64 -1.60 -8.37
N VAL A 98 -14.36 -0.60 -7.86
CA VAL A 98 -15.56 -0.04 -8.48
C VAL A 98 -15.30 1.43 -8.78
N PHE A 99 -15.45 1.78 -10.05
CA PHE A 99 -15.44 3.16 -10.51
C PHE A 99 -16.86 3.60 -10.84
N GLY A 100 -17.26 4.75 -10.30
CA GLY A 100 -18.58 5.31 -10.57
C GLY A 100 -18.97 6.40 -9.57
N GLU A 101 -20.18 6.93 -9.72
CA GLU A 101 -20.70 8.02 -8.89
C GLU A 101 -21.04 7.54 -7.48
N LEU A 102 -20.49 8.20 -6.46
CA LEU A 102 -20.79 7.96 -5.06
C LEU A 102 -21.87 8.93 -4.57
N THR A 103 -22.86 8.43 -3.84
CA THR A 103 -23.99 9.19 -3.35
C THR A 103 -24.41 8.72 -1.95
N GLU A 104 -25.43 9.38 -1.40
CA GLU A 104 -26.04 9.04 -0.12
C GLU A 104 -25.02 8.99 1.04
N GLN A 105 -24.22 10.04 1.18
CA GLN A 105 -23.19 10.17 2.22
C GLN A 105 -22.16 9.04 2.17
N GLY A 106 -21.71 8.70 0.97
CA GLY A 106 -20.72 7.66 0.75
C GLY A 106 -21.24 6.23 0.98
N THR A 107 -22.55 5.99 0.80
CA THR A 107 -23.15 4.66 1.05
C THR A 107 -23.71 3.97 -0.19
N VAL A 108 -23.96 4.71 -1.27
CA VAL A 108 -24.43 4.12 -2.54
C VAL A 108 -23.49 4.52 -3.65
N GLN A 109 -23.06 3.55 -4.46
CA GLN A 109 -22.23 3.79 -5.63
C GLN A 109 -22.90 3.24 -6.89
N HIS A 110 -23.13 4.09 -7.88
CA HIS A 110 -23.59 3.70 -9.21
C HIS A 110 -22.39 3.32 -10.05
N ALA A 111 -22.23 2.04 -10.38
CA ALA A 111 -21.02 1.54 -11.04
C ALA A 111 -21.04 1.81 -12.55
N ASP A 112 -20.07 2.58 -13.04
CA ASP A 112 -19.77 2.71 -14.47
C ASP A 112 -18.86 1.59 -14.95
N ARG A 113 -17.91 1.20 -14.09
CA ARG A 113 -16.93 0.15 -14.37
C ARG A 113 -16.58 -0.60 -13.10
N LEU A 114 -16.65 -1.92 -13.19
CA LEU A 114 -16.24 -2.83 -12.13
C LEU A 114 -15.09 -3.72 -12.61
N VAL A 115 -14.07 -3.84 -11.76
CA VAL A 115 -12.96 -4.79 -11.94
C VAL A 115 -12.87 -5.67 -10.70
N VAL A 116 -12.93 -6.99 -10.89
CA VAL A 116 -12.66 -7.96 -9.83
C VAL A 116 -11.15 -8.09 -9.70
N VAL A 117 -10.58 -7.58 -8.60
CA VAL A 117 -9.14 -7.52 -8.38
C VAL A 117 -8.63 -8.85 -7.84
N VAL A 118 -9.37 -9.44 -6.89
CA VAL A 118 -9.06 -10.76 -6.33
C VAL A 118 -10.36 -11.52 -6.15
N ALA A 119 -10.54 -12.59 -6.91
CA ALA A 119 -11.71 -13.47 -6.75
C ALA A 119 -11.63 -14.32 -5.46
N GLN A 120 -10.43 -14.59 -4.93
CA GLN A 120 -10.23 -15.47 -3.78
C GLN A 120 -10.03 -14.71 -2.45
N PRO A 121 -10.85 -15.01 -1.42
CA PRO A 121 -10.70 -14.40 -0.09
C PRO A 121 -9.34 -14.72 0.53
N GLY A 122 -8.63 -13.69 1.00
CA GLY A 122 -7.42 -13.85 1.82
C GLY A 122 -6.09 -13.46 1.18
N TYR A 123 -6.05 -13.11 -0.11
CA TYR A 123 -4.84 -12.54 -0.71
C TYR A 123 -4.75 -11.04 -0.40
N ARG A 124 -4.23 -10.71 0.79
CA ARG A 124 -3.76 -9.36 1.08
C ARG A 124 -2.37 -9.23 0.47
N PRO A 125 -2.15 -8.44 -0.60
CA PRO A 125 -0.80 -8.18 -1.05
C PRO A 125 -0.04 -7.56 0.13
N SER A 126 1.02 -8.21 0.58
CA SER A 126 1.86 -7.66 1.65
C SER A 126 2.47 -6.36 1.15
N LYS A 127 1.88 -5.21 1.54
CA LYS A 127 2.40 -3.84 1.32
C LYS A 127 3.88 -3.72 1.77
N PHE A 128 4.37 -4.66 2.59
CA PHE A 128 5.70 -4.67 3.19
C PHE A 128 6.71 -5.67 2.59
N GLY A 129 6.34 -6.49 1.60
CA GLY A 129 7.19 -7.56 1.09
C GLY A 129 8.51 -7.04 0.49
N VAL A 130 8.43 -5.96 -0.29
CA VAL A 130 9.61 -5.31 -0.91
C VAL A 130 10.46 -4.59 0.14
N SER A 131 9.83 -3.94 1.12
CA SER A 131 10.53 -3.24 2.22
C SER A 131 11.32 -4.22 3.10
N GLY A 132 10.76 -5.39 3.42
CA GLY A 132 11.45 -6.43 4.18
C GLY A 132 12.65 -7.02 3.42
N LEU A 133 12.49 -7.26 2.11
CA LEU A 133 13.57 -7.74 1.26
C LEU A 133 14.72 -6.72 1.17
N GLY A 134 14.39 -5.43 1.07
CA GLY A 134 15.36 -4.34 1.08
C GLY A 134 16.16 -4.28 2.38
N LEU A 135 15.50 -4.39 3.54
CA LEU A 135 16.14 -4.41 4.84
C LEU A 135 17.10 -5.61 5.00
N LEU A 136 16.67 -6.79 4.55
CA LEU A 136 17.48 -8.00 4.61
C LEU A 136 18.71 -7.94 3.69
N LEU A 137 18.57 -7.40 2.49
CA LEU A 137 19.69 -7.21 1.56
C LEU A 137 20.68 -6.17 2.10
N ALA A 138 20.19 -5.05 2.64
CA ALA A 138 21.02 -4.01 3.24
C ALA A 138 21.78 -4.55 4.47
N GLY A 139 21.08 -5.23 5.39
CA GLY A 139 21.68 -5.86 6.57
C GLY A 139 22.68 -6.96 6.19
N GLY A 140 22.33 -7.80 5.20
CA GLY A 140 23.22 -8.83 4.67
C GLY A 140 24.49 -8.25 4.06
N PHE A 141 24.38 -7.18 3.26
CA PHE A 141 25.54 -6.51 2.67
C PHE A 141 26.38 -5.83 3.75
N PHE A 142 25.76 -5.18 4.73
CA PHE A 142 26.45 -4.57 5.86
C PHE A 142 27.28 -5.62 6.64
N LEU A 143 26.67 -6.73 7.06
CA LEU A 143 27.36 -7.81 7.77
C LEU A 143 28.37 -8.58 6.90
N ARG A 144 28.20 -8.55 5.58
CA ARG A 144 29.13 -9.16 4.62
C ARG A 144 30.44 -8.40 4.51
N TYR A 145 30.41 -7.08 4.63
CA TYR A 145 31.57 -6.20 4.47
C TYR A 145 32.08 -5.61 5.78
N TRP A 146 31.31 -5.67 6.87
CA TRP A 146 31.65 -5.07 8.15
C TRP A 146 31.49 -6.09 9.28
N ARG A 147 32.41 -6.04 10.24
CA ARG A 147 32.38 -6.83 11.45
C ARG A 147 32.15 -5.88 12.62
N ILE A 148 31.14 -6.16 13.42
CA ILE A 148 30.89 -5.44 14.67
C ILE A 148 31.81 -6.07 15.71
N ASP A 149 32.76 -5.29 16.24
CA ASP A 149 33.57 -5.72 17.38
C ASP A 149 32.98 -5.14 18.68
N PRO A 150 32.26 -5.95 19.47
CA PRO A 150 31.64 -5.48 20.70
C PRO A 150 32.65 -5.19 21.81
N ARG A 151 33.94 -5.59 21.65
CA ARG A 151 34.98 -5.32 22.67
C ARG A 151 35.55 -3.92 22.57
N GLU A 152 35.58 -3.35 21.37
CA GLU A 152 36.08 -2.01 21.09
C GLU A 152 34.96 -1.02 20.78
N CYS A 153 33.70 -1.48 20.74
CA CYS A 153 32.56 -0.73 20.20
C CYS A 153 32.86 -0.13 18.81
N ALA A 154 33.57 -0.90 17.97
CA ALA A 154 34.04 -0.44 16.67
C ALA A 154 33.47 -1.31 15.53
N ILE A 155 33.25 -0.68 14.37
CA ILE A 155 32.75 -1.32 13.15
C ILE A 155 33.90 -1.35 12.14
N THR A 156 34.52 -2.51 11.94
CA THR A 156 35.70 -2.68 11.08
C THR A 156 35.35 -3.39 9.77
N ALA A 157 35.96 -2.96 8.67
CA ALA A 157 35.75 -3.60 7.38
C ALA A 157 36.36 -5.01 7.37
N ARG A 158 35.57 -6.01 6.96
CA ARG A 158 35.98 -7.41 6.93
C ARG A 158 36.94 -7.62 5.76
N GLY A 159 38.24 -7.67 6.06
CA GLY A 159 39.29 -7.80 5.05
C GLY A 159 40.53 -6.94 5.30
N ASP A 160 40.51 -6.07 6.31
CA ASP A 160 41.74 -5.59 6.93
C ASP A 160 42.38 -6.78 7.64
N ARG A 161 43.19 -7.53 6.88
CA ARG A 161 44.25 -8.33 7.46
C ARG A 161 45.31 -7.33 7.85
N ASP A 162 45.61 -7.31 9.14
CA ASP A 162 46.78 -6.68 9.74
C ASP A 162 47.98 -6.84 8.81
N GLY A 163 48.43 -5.71 8.26
CA GLY A 163 49.76 -5.54 7.70
C GLY A 163 50.67 -4.97 8.77
#